data_AF-A0A261CYX9-F1
#
_entry.id   AF-A0A261CYX9-F1
#
_cell.length_a   1.000
_cell.length_b   1.000
_cell.length_c   1.000
_cell.angle_alpha   90.00
_cell.angle_beta   90.00
_cell.angle_gamma   90.00
#
_symmetry.space_group_name_H-M   'P 1'
#
loop_
_entity.id
_entity.type
_entity.pdbx_description
1 polymer ?
#
loop_
_entity_poly.entity_id
_entity_poly.type
_entity_poly.pdbx_seq_one_letter_code
_entity_poly.pdbx_strand_id
1 'polypeptide(L)'
;MFDPVGTEEKTGFDTATTHAFDLFQKHLRINMITVHVNGNEMAWVCENYFGTGEETMTSHSIETFAWDDNGDLLIKTYYPMPEEVGADSDPYAHLLEGRD
;
A
#
# COMPACT_ATOMS: atom_id res chain seq x y z
N MET A 1 6.78 -0.35 10.14
CA MET A 1 5.79 -0.65 9.07
C MET A 1 5.12 -1.96 9.41
N PHE A 2 3.84 -1.90 9.73
CA PHE A 2 2.96 -3.05 9.86
C PHE A 2 2.32 -3.30 8.49
N ASP A 3 2.68 -4.39 7.84
CA ASP A 3 2.15 -4.72 6.52
C ASP A 3 0.93 -5.64 6.69
N PRO A 4 -0.26 -5.26 6.19
CA PRO A 4 -1.48 -6.06 6.36
C PRO A 4 -1.40 -7.46 5.73
N VAL A 5 -0.40 -7.76 4.89
CA VAL A 5 -0.17 -9.10 4.32
C VAL A 5 0.62 -10.06 5.23
N GLY A 6 0.76 -9.73 6.51
CA GLY A 6 1.32 -10.63 7.52
C GLY A 6 2.85 -10.72 7.50
N THR A 7 3.54 -9.64 7.09
CA THR A 7 5.01 -9.57 7.21
C THR A 7 5.42 -9.11 8.60
N GLU A 8 6.61 -9.54 9.03
CA GLU A 8 7.21 -9.08 10.28
C GLU A 8 7.33 -7.56 10.28
N GLU A 9 7.05 -6.95 11.43
CA GLU A 9 7.13 -5.51 11.61
C GLU A 9 8.52 -5.00 11.23
N LYS A 10 8.58 -4.05 10.29
CA LYS A 10 9.84 -3.41 9.89
C LYS A 10 10.09 -2.18 10.75
N THR A 11 11.20 -2.16 11.45
CA THR A 11 11.66 -1.02 12.26
C THR A 11 12.75 -0.23 11.53
N GLY A 12 12.68 1.10 11.54
CA GLY A 12 13.66 1.99 10.92
C GLY A 12 13.31 2.43 9.49
N PHE A 13 13.62 3.69 9.17
CA PHE A 13 13.27 4.35 7.89
C PHE A 13 13.83 3.61 6.67
N ASP A 14 15.11 3.23 6.72
CA ASP A 14 15.78 2.54 5.60
C ASP A 14 15.12 1.18 5.32
N THR A 15 14.90 0.37 6.36
CA THR A 15 14.26 -0.95 6.22
C THR A 15 12.81 -0.85 5.77
N ALA A 16 12.04 0.13 6.26
CA ALA A 16 10.66 0.33 5.84
C ALA A 16 10.53 0.76 4.37
N THR A 17 11.53 1.49 3.83
CA THR A 17 11.47 2.07 2.48
C THR A 17 12.17 1.22 1.41
N THR A 18 13.21 0.48 1.77
CA THR A 18 14.02 -0.32 0.83
C THR A 18 13.67 -1.80 0.81
N HIS A 19 13.12 -2.33 1.90
CA HIS A 19 12.71 -3.72 2.04
C HIS A 19 11.18 -3.86 2.18
N ALA A 20 10.42 -2.97 1.53
CA ALA A 20 8.99 -3.22 1.30
C ALA A 20 8.83 -4.61 0.64
N PHE A 21 7.92 -5.45 1.14
CA PHE A 21 7.77 -6.83 0.64
C PHE A 21 7.25 -6.84 -0.80
N ASP A 22 6.75 -5.69 -1.24
CA ASP A 22 6.30 -5.40 -2.57
C ASP A 22 7.41 -5.58 -3.62
N LEU A 23 7.47 -6.81 -4.14
CA LEU A 23 7.97 -7.20 -5.47
C LEU A 23 7.40 -6.34 -6.61
N PHE A 24 6.40 -5.51 -6.30
CA PHE A 24 5.75 -4.57 -7.19
C PHE A 24 6.68 -3.48 -7.74
N GLN A 25 7.86 -3.20 -7.17
CA GLN A 25 8.70 -2.09 -7.64
C GLN A 25 9.01 -2.10 -9.16
N LYS A 26 9.07 -3.27 -9.82
CA LYS A 26 9.29 -3.35 -11.28
C LYS A 26 8.01 -3.19 -12.11
N HIS A 27 6.85 -3.32 -11.48
CA HIS A 27 5.54 -3.45 -12.14
C HIS A 27 4.52 -2.43 -11.62
N LEU A 28 4.91 -1.58 -10.67
CA LEU A 28 4.06 -0.61 -10.01
C LEU A 28 4.53 0.80 -10.31
N ARG A 29 3.66 1.57 -10.96
CA ARG A 29 3.79 3.02 -11.03
C ARG A 29 2.73 3.64 -10.14
N ILE A 30 3.13 4.56 -9.27
CA ILE A 30 2.21 5.29 -8.39
C ILE A 30 2.12 6.73 -8.88
N ASN A 31 0.90 7.19 -9.13
CA ASN A 31 0.59 8.59 -9.38
C ASN A 31 -0.06 9.19 -8.13
N MET A 32 0.57 10.19 -7.53
CA MET A 32 0.02 10.86 -6.35
C MET A 32 -1.05 11.86 -6.78
N ILE A 33 -2.28 11.67 -6.32
CA ILE A 33 -3.42 12.56 -6.61
C ILE A 33 -3.42 13.74 -5.63
N THR A 34 -3.34 13.46 -4.34
CA THR A 34 -3.28 14.48 -3.28
C THR A 34 -2.56 13.95 -2.06
N VAL A 35 -2.07 14.86 -1.22
CA VAL A 35 -1.45 14.58 0.07
C VAL A 35 -1.94 15.59 1.11
N HIS A 36 -2.22 15.09 2.30
CA HIS A 36 -2.57 15.89 3.46
C HIS A 36 -1.66 15.50 4.62
N VAL A 37 -1.14 16.50 5.33
CA VAL A 37 -0.26 16.34 6.48
C VAL A 37 -0.88 17.04 7.67
N ASN A 38 -0.90 16.37 8.82
CA ASN A 38 -1.36 16.91 10.09
C ASN A 38 -0.41 16.48 11.22
N GLY A 39 0.55 17.35 11.56
CA GLY A 39 1.53 17.04 12.61
C GLY A 39 2.39 15.83 12.24
N ASN A 40 2.28 14.78 13.06
CA ASN A 40 2.96 13.49 12.93
C ASN A 40 2.15 12.46 12.11
N GLU A 41 1.15 12.91 11.34
CA GLU A 41 0.37 12.05 10.46
C GLU A 41 0.37 12.61 9.03
N MET A 42 0.35 11.70 8.05
CA MET A 42 0.18 12.00 6.64
C MET A 42 -0.79 11.00 6.03
N ALA A 43 -1.63 11.46 5.11
CA ALA A 43 -2.41 10.61 4.23
C ALA A 43 -2.20 11.05 2.80
N TRP A 44 -2.01 10.12 1.88
CA TRP A 44 -2.01 10.40 0.46
C TRP A 44 -3.03 9.53 -0.28
N VAL A 45 -3.53 10.08 -1.38
CA VAL A 45 -4.40 9.36 -2.31
C VAL A 45 -3.60 9.11 -3.57
N CYS A 46 -3.59 7.86 -3.99
CA CYS A 46 -2.77 7.37 -5.08
C CYS A 46 -3.63 6.69 -6.13
N GLU A 47 -3.17 6.79 -7.38
CA GLU A 47 -3.58 5.93 -8.47
C GLU A 47 -2.41 5.00 -8.78
N ASN A 48 -2.63 3.71 -8.57
CA ASN A 48 -1.63 2.66 -8.70
C ASN A 48 -1.84 1.94 -10.02
N TYR A 49 -0.76 1.77 -10.78
CA TYR A 49 -0.74 1.07 -12.05
C TYR A 49 0.10 -0.20 -11.91
N PHE A 50 -0.52 -1.36 -12.05
CA PHE A 50 0.09 -2.68 -11.86
C PHE A 50 0.24 -3.43 -13.20
N GLY A 51 1.47 -3.70 -13.66
CA GLY A 51 1.77 -4.56 -14.80
C GLY A 51 3.11 -4.31 -15.50
N THR A 52 3.44 -5.17 -16.47
CA THR A 52 4.53 -4.99 -17.44
C THR A 52 3.97 -4.86 -18.86
N GLY A 53 4.03 -3.67 -19.46
CA GLY A 53 3.64 -3.47 -20.86
C GLY A 53 2.24 -2.86 -21.02
N GLU A 54 1.48 -3.31 -22.03
CA GLU A 54 0.19 -2.70 -22.43
C GLU A 54 -0.99 -3.06 -21.49
N GLU A 55 -0.86 -4.11 -20.68
CA GLU A 55 -1.88 -4.49 -19.69
C GLU A 55 -1.56 -3.91 -18.31
N THR A 56 -2.00 -2.67 -18.09
CA THR A 56 -1.92 -2.00 -16.77
C THR A 56 -3.28 -2.09 -16.07
N MET A 57 -3.32 -2.76 -14.91
CA MET A 57 -4.45 -2.63 -14.00
C MET A 57 -4.30 -1.34 -13.20
N THR A 58 -5.37 -0.58 -13.08
CA THR A 58 -5.38 0.65 -12.29
C THR A 58 -6.25 0.46 -11.05
N SER A 59 -5.71 0.80 -9.88
CA SER A 59 -6.49 0.88 -8.63
C SER A 59 -6.16 2.13 -7.87
N HIS A 60 -7.17 2.74 -7.26
CA HIS A 60 -6.94 3.79 -6.27
C HIS A 60 -6.47 3.17 -4.96
N SER A 61 -5.64 3.88 -4.21
CA SER A 61 -5.39 3.60 -2.80
C SER A 61 -5.34 4.89 -1.99
N ILE A 62 -5.56 4.74 -0.69
CA ILE A 62 -5.21 5.75 0.30
C ILE A 62 -4.15 5.10 1.18
N GLU A 63 -3.01 5.74 1.40
CA GLU A 63 -2.06 5.27 2.41
C GLU A 63 -1.88 6.34 3.48
N THR A 64 -1.90 5.89 4.72
CA THR A 64 -1.72 6.72 5.90
C THR A 64 -0.43 6.33 6.60
N PHE A 65 0.32 7.35 7.00
CA PHE A 65 1.56 7.27 7.75
C PHE A 65 1.33 7.97 9.09
N ALA A 66 1.61 7.31 10.19
CA ALA A 66 1.56 7.89 11.52
C ALA A 66 2.86 7.58 12.26
N TRP A 67 3.51 8.62 12.77
CA TRP A 67 4.72 8.50 13.58
C TRP A 67 4.38 8.64 15.06
N ASP A 68 4.85 7.74 15.90
CA ASP A 68 4.71 7.88 17.36
C ASP A 68 5.84 8.75 17.97
N ASP A 69 5.78 9.00 19.27
CA ASP A 69 6.78 9.79 19.99
C ASP A 69 8.18 9.13 20.04
N ASN A 70 8.27 7.82 19.78
CA ASN A 70 9.52 7.08 19.70
C ASN A 70 10.13 7.14 18.30
N GLY A 71 9.42 7.69 17.32
CA GLY A 71 9.81 7.75 15.91
C GLY A 71 9.42 6.50 15.12
N ASP A 72 8.61 5.61 15.70
CA ASP A 72 8.11 4.41 15.02
C ASP A 72 7.02 4.77 14.01
N LEU A 73 7.04 4.12 12.85
CA LEU A 73 6.16 4.42 11.72
C LEU A 73 5.13 3.32 11.49
N LEU A 74 3.86 3.67 11.67
CA LEU A 74 2.70 2.87 11.26
C LEU A 74 2.24 3.30 9.87
N ILE A 75 2.14 2.34 8.96
CA ILE A 75 1.61 2.54 7.61
C ILE A 75 0.35 1.70 7.50
N LYS A 76 -0.71 2.25 6.90
CA LYS A 76 -1.90 1.50 6.50
C LYS A 76 -2.26 1.89 5.08
N THR A 77 -2.53 0.91 4.25
CA THR A 77 -3.01 1.11 2.87
C THR A 77 -4.45 0.63 2.77
N TYR A 78 -5.30 1.48 2.20
CA TYR A 78 -6.72 1.23 1.96
C TYR A 78 -6.94 1.16 0.45
N TYR A 79 -7.62 0.11 0.00
CA TYR A 79 -8.04 -0.06 -1.39
C TYR A 79 -9.58 -0.03 -1.48
N PRO A 80 -10.15 0.36 -2.62
CA PRO A 80 -11.57 0.15 -2.88
C PRO A 80 -11.85 -1.35 -2.95
N MET A 81 -12.58 -1.87 -1.96
CA MET A 81 -12.98 -3.27 -1.91
C MET A 81 -14.37 -3.45 -2.53
N PRO A 82 -14.58 -4.46 -3.40
CA PRO A 82 -15.92 -4.81 -3.86
C PRO A 82 -16.83 -5.24 -2.70
N GLU A 83 -18.13 -4.98 -2.78
CA GLU A 83 -19.10 -5.30 -1.71
C GLU A 83 -19.19 -6.81 -1.41
N GLU A 84 -18.86 -7.65 -2.39
CA GLU A 84 -18.84 -9.11 -2.25
C GLU A 84 -17.61 -9.65 -1.51
N VAL A 85 -16.61 -8.81 -1.24
CA VAL A 85 -15.42 -9.19 -0.49
C VAL A 85 -15.65 -9.00 1.00
N GLY A 86 -15.79 -10.12 1.72
CA GLY A 86 -15.97 -10.14 3.17
C GLY A 86 -14.70 -9.77 3.94
N ALA A 87 -14.85 -9.45 5.22
CA ALA A 87 -13.75 -9.04 6.11
C ALA A 87 -12.68 -10.15 6.33
N ASP A 88 -13.02 -11.41 6.05
CA ASP A 88 -12.13 -12.56 6.19
C ASP A 88 -11.44 -12.96 4.87
N SER A 89 -11.73 -12.26 3.77
CA SER A 89 -11.14 -12.52 2.45
C SER A 89 -9.78 -11.84 2.30
N ASP A 90 -8.89 -12.44 1.51
CA ASP A 90 -7.62 -11.79 1.11
C ASP A 90 -7.92 -10.62 0.16
N PRO A 91 -7.69 -9.36 0.56
CA PRO A 91 -8.01 -8.21 -0.27
C PRO A 91 -7.13 -8.13 -1.52
N TYR A 92 -5.93 -8.71 -1.48
CA TYR A 92 -5.01 -8.73 -2.61
C TYR A 92 -5.34 -9.80 -3.63
N ALA A 93 -5.99 -10.90 -3.23
CA ALA A 93 -6.50 -11.89 -4.15
C ALA A 93 -7.46 -11.26 -5.17
N HIS A 94 -8.28 -10.30 -4.76
CA HIS A 94 -9.18 -9.57 -5.68
C HIS A 94 -8.46 -8.60 -6.61
N LEU A 95 -7.36 -8.01 -6.15
CA LEU A 95 -6.53 -7.12 -6.97
C LEU A 95 -5.64 -7.89 -7.94
N LEU A 96 -5.41 -9.20 -7.69
CA LEU A 96 -4.46 -10.05 -8.40
C LEU A 96 -5.09 -11.27 -9.10
N GLU A 97 -6.40 -11.50 -8.94
CA GLU A 97 -7.09 -12.67 -9.50
C GLU A 97 -6.93 -12.75 -11.02
N GLY A 98 -6.41 -13.89 -11.51
CA GLY A 98 -6.20 -14.16 -12.94
C GLY A 98 -4.76 -14.02 -13.45
N ARG A 99 -3.75 -13.94 -12.56
CA ARG A 99 -2.34 -13.80 -12.96
C ARG A 99 -1.44 -14.83 -12.24
N ASP A 100 -1.13 -15.92 -12.96
CA ASP A 100 0.02 -16.81 -12.70
C ASP A 100 1.33 -16.21 -13.24
#